data_AF-A0A2Z5U726-F1
#
_entry.id   AF-A0A2Z5U726-F1
#
_cell.length_a   1.000
_cell.length_b   1.000
_cell.length_c   1.000
_cell.angle_alpha   90.00
_cell.angle_beta   90.00
_cell.angle_gamma   90.00
#
_symmetry.space_group_name_H-M   'P 1'
#
loop_
_entity.id
_entity.type
_entity.pdbx_description
1 polymer ?
#
loop_
_entity_poly.entity_id
_entity_poly.type
_entity_poly.pdbx_seq_one_letter_code
_entity_poly.pdbx_strand_id
1 'polypeptide(L)'
;DGEYMSFGISGHPEKSQMIGGDVGVTWIDKETLKGYADDYFLEAKSQCAGRHGSCPDPHTGSIRLLNAALVNGYSIVTYQRPLRASDKLDLPIFTNASQPIIWAIGPINSKGQVSYHQYFTKGDKFLEFGRAPLWNCPMPEGEEDGSPQLASPTTRLQEPDRETSSQAVIKPNPVPPPASVAKSVPWEIPGIECYEPPDGVFYAQMGPTGGKQGYSAITGHVGWGISW
;
A
#
# COMPACT_ATOMS: atom_id res chain seq x y z
N ASP A 1 6.94 -23.84 6.51
CA ASP A 1 6.04 -23.73 5.34
C ASP A 1 5.68 -22.27 5.08
N GLY A 2 5.74 -21.87 3.81
CA GLY A 2 5.34 -20.53 3.37
C GLY A 2 3.83 -20.43 3.13
N GLU A 3 3.34 -19.21 2.99
CA GLU A 3 1.96 -18.93 2.61
C GLU A 3 1.95 -18.22 1.26
N TYR A 4 0.94 -18.50 0.46
CA TYR A 4 0.66 -17.79 -0.78
C TYR A 4 -0.56 -16.88 -0.60
N MET A 5 -0.59 -15.83 -1.40
CA MET A 5 -1.79 -15.05 -1.70
C MET A 5 -2.09 -15.17 -3.20
N SER A 6 -3.36 -15.40 -3.52
CA SER A 6 -3.86 -15.42 -4.89
C SER A 6 -4.92 -14.34 -5.09
N PHE A 7 -4.95 -13.74 -6.27
CA PHE A 7 -5.95 -12.75 -6.66
C PHE A 7 -6.13 -12.76 -8.17
N GLY A 8 -7.37 -12.64 -8.64
CA GLY A 8 -7.65 -12.46 -10.06
C GLY A 8 -9.12 -12.52 -10.43
N ILE A 9 -9.38 -12.80 -11.71
CA ILE A 9 -10.71 -12.79 -12.32
C ILE A 9 -11.44 -14.09 -12.00
N SER A 10 -12.72 -13.95 -11.66
CA SER A 10 -13.61 -15.09 -11.42
C SER A 10 -13.83 -15.92 -12.67
N GLY A 11 -13.96 -17.24 -12.51
CA GLY A 11 -14.32 -18.15 -13.59
C GLY A 11 -15.80 -18.07 -14.03
N HIS A 12 -16.57 -17.13 -13.48
CA HIS A 12 -17.94 -16.85 -13.91
C HIS A 12 -18.13 -15.35 -14.12
N PRO A 13 -18.79 -14.90 -15.20
CA PRO A 13 -18.89 -13.47 -15.54
C PRO A 13 -19.76 -12.65 -14.57
N GLU A 14 -20.67 -13.29 -13.83
CA GLU A 14 -21.66 -12.61 -12.97
C GLU A 14 -21.55 -12.91 -11.47
N LYS A 15 -20.63 -13.78 -11.03
CA LYS A 15 -20.51 -14.17 -9.62
C LYS A 15 -19.09 -14.60 -9.29
N SER A 16 -18.68 -14.57 -8.03
CA SER A 16 -17.34 -15.02 -7.62
C SER A 16 -17.27 -16.56 -7.60
N GLN A 17 -16.46 -17.13 -8.48
CA GLN A 17 -16.32 -18.57 -8.68
C GLN A 17 -14.85 -18.94 -8.90
N MET A 18 -14.36 -19.87 -8.09
CA MET A 18 -12.98 -20.38 -8.19
C MET A 18 -12.74 -21.15 -9.49
N ILE A 19 -13.62 -22.10 -9.81
CA ILE A 19 -13.47 -22.95 -11.01
C ILE A 19 -13.59 -22.10 -12.26
N GLY A 20 -12.59 -22.22 -13.14
CA GLY A 20 -12.40 -21.42 -14.34
C GLY A 20 -11.74 -20.07 -14.10
N GLY A 21 -11.33 -19.77 -12.85
CA GLY A 21 -10.68 -18.51 -12.50
C GLY A 21 -9.26 -18.43 -13.03
N ASP A 22 -8.87 -17.20 -13.35
CA ASP A 22 -7.53 -16.81 -13.79
C ASP A 22 -6.96 -15.90 -12.69
N VAL A 23 -5.90 -16.37 -12.01
CA VAL A 23 -5.36 -15.72 -10.83
C VAL A 23 -3.84 -15.64 -10.87
N GLY A 24 -3.30 -14.51 -10.41
CA GLY A 24 -1.91 -14.44 -10.01
C GLY A 24 -1.73 -15.03 -8.62
N VAL A 25 -0.77 -15.94 -8.47
CA VAL A 25 -0.35 -16.54 -7.19
C VAL A 25 1.00 -15.98 -6.81
N THR A 26 1.10 -15.44 -5.60
CA THR A 26 2.32 -14.81 -5.07
C THR A 26 2.70 -15.40 -3.73
N TRP A 27 3.99 -15.52 -3.46
CA TRP A 27 4.52 -15.88 -2.15
C TRP A 27 5.95 -15.38 -1.99
N ILE A 28 6.43 -15.38 -0.75
CA ILE A 28 7.82 -15.08 -0.41
C ILE A 28 8.41 -16.30 0.28
N ASP A 29 9.58 -16.74 -0.20
CA ASP A 29 10.41 -17.68 0.50
C ASP A 29 11.02 -16.99 1.73
N LYS A 30 10.64 -17.44 2.93
CA LYS A 30 11.05 -16.82 4.19
C LYS A 30 12.53 -17.03 4.53
N GLU A 31 13.17 -18.03 3.93
CA GLU A 31 14.60 -18.32 4.15
C GLU A 31 15.47 -17.46 3.24
N THR A 32 15.09 -17.36 1.97
CA THR A 32 15.89 -16.62 0.96
C THR A 32 15.42 -15.17 0.75
N LEU A 33 14.28 -14.79 1.31
CA LEU A 33 13.55 -13.53 1.05
C LEU A 33 13.21 -13.30 -0.42
N LYS A 34 13.29 -14.34 -1.25
CA LYS A 34 12.96 -14.25 -2.67
C LYS A 34 11.44 -14.29 -2.85
N GLY A 35 10.92 -13.31 -3.58
CA GLY A 35 9.53 -13.29 -4.02
C GLY A 35 9.28 -14.11 -5.28
N TYR A 36 8.05 -14.57 -5.42
CA TYR A 36 7.55 -15.32 -6.55
C TYR A 36 6.17 -14.79 -6.95
N ALA A 37 5.88 -14.81 -8.25
CA ALA A 37 4.61 -14.43 -8.82
C ALA A 37 4.39 -15.28 -10.08
N ASP A 38 3.44 -16.20 -9.99
CA ASP A 38 3.13 -17.16 -11.04
C ASP A 38 1.67 -17.00 -11.46
N ASP A 39 1.41 -17.20 -12.74
CA ASP A 39 0.07 -17.19 -13.29
C ASP A 39 -0.58 -18.56 -13.17
N TYR A 40 -1.86 -18.61 -12.80
CA TYR A 40 -2.58 -19.83 -12.50
C TYR A 40 -3.96 -19.84 -13.16
N PHE A 41 -4.26 -20.98 -13.79
CA PHE A 41 -5.61 -21.34 -14.20
C PHE A 41 -6.20 -22.34 -13.20
N LEU A 42 -7.38 -22.03 -12.67
CA LEU A 42 -8.05 -22.81 -11.64
C LEU A 42 -9.09 -23.75 -12.26
N GLU A 43 -8.66 -24.86 -12.85
CA GLU A 43 -9.54 -25.83 -13.52
C GLU A 43 -10.49 -26.54 -12.53
N ALA A 44 -10.00 -26.91 -11.34
CA ALA A 44 -10.79 -27.62 -10.35
C ALA A 44 -10.36 -27.33 -8.90
N LYS A 45 -11.23 -27.69 -7.95
CA LYS A 45 -10.99 -27.58 -6.49
C LYS A 45 -10.08 -28.72 -5.98
N SER A 46 -8.91 -28.86 -6.59
CA SER A 46 -7.89 -29.84 -6.24
C SER A 46 -6.50 -29.25 -6.43
N GLN A 47 -5.51 -29.79 -5.72
CA GLN A 47 -4.10 -29.47 -5.98
C GLN A 47 -3.71 -29.84 -7.41
N CYS A 48 -2.67 -29.18 -7.93
CA CYS A 48 -2.16 -29.48 -9.25
C CYS A 48 -1.69 -30.93 -9.35
N ALA A 49 -2.25 -31.68 -10.30
CA ALA A 49 -1.85 -33.02 -10.66
C ALA A 49 -1.69 -33.10 -12.19
N GLY A 50 -0.44 -33.05 -12.66
CA GLY A 50 -0.14 -32.90 -14.08
C GLY A 50 -0.55 -31.50 -14.57
N ARG A 51 -1.64 -31.42 -15.33
CA ARG A 51 -2.23 -30.15 -15.80
C ARG A 51 -3.64 -29.91 -15.25
N HIS A 52 -4.08 -30.74 -14.30
CA HIS A 52 -5.42 -30.67 -13.75
C HIS A 52 -5.45 -30.14 -12.31
N GLY A 53 -6.51 -29.41 -11.97
CA GLY A 53 -6.68 -28.77 -10.67
C GLY A 53 -6.28 -27.29 -10.66
N SER A 54 -5.67 -26.84 -9.57
CA SER A 54 -5.13 -25.47 -9.43
C SER A 54 -3.65 -25.46 -9.81
N CYS A 55 -3.35 -25.21 -11.08
CA CYS A 55 -2.00 -25.32 -11.65
C CYS A 55 -1.48 -23.98 -12.17
N PRO A 56 -0.15 -23.77 -12.14
CA PRO A 56 0.47 -22.71 -12.92
C PRO A 56 0.14 -22.85 -14.41
N ASP A 57 -0.09 -21.74 -15.09
CA ASP A 57 -0.18 -21.72 -16.55
C ASP A 57 1.19 -22.08 -17.17
N PRO A 58 1.25 -23.06 -18.09
CA PRO A 58 2.50 -23.40 -18.77
C PRO A 58 2.99 -22.33 -19.77
N HIS A 59 2.14 -21.39 -20.21
CA HIS A 59 2.60 -20.27 -21.03
C HIS A 59 3.22 -19.19 -20.15
N THR A 60 4.53 -19.21 -20.10
CA THR A 60 5.33 -18.23 -19.38
C THR A 60 5.23 -16.86 -20.07
N GLY A 61 4.54 -15.89 -19.45
CA GLY A 61 4.52 -14.51 -19.97
C GLY A 61 3.41 -13.57 -19.49
N SER A 62 2.38 -14.07 -18.82
CA SER A 62 1.26 -13.27 -18.32
C SER A 62 1.57 -12.51 -17.03
N ILE A 63 2.55 -12.95 -16.23
CA ILE A 63 2.92 -12.29 -14.97
C ILE A 63 4.42 -11.99 -14.90
N ARG A 64 4.75 -10.78 -14.45
CA ARG A 64 6.12 -10.33 -14.15
C ARG A 64 6.20 -9.83 -12.71
N LEU A 65 7.05 -10.45 -11.91
CA LEU A 65 7.41 -9.94 -10.59
C LEU A 65 8.14 -8.59 -10.73
N LEU A 66 7.67 -7.57 -10.01
CA LEU A 66 8.30 -6.25 -9.95
C LEU A 66 9.07 -6.05 -8.65
N ASN A 67 8.48 -6.42 -7.52
CA ASN A 67 9.09 -6.29 -6.20
C ASN A 67 8.54 -7.34 -5.23
N ALA A 68 9.33 -7.68 -4.23
CA ALA A 68 8.90 -8.45 -3.07
C ALA A 68 9.64 -7.97 -1.83
N ALA A 69 8.91 -7.72 -0.76
CA ALA A 69 9.46 -7.21 0.49
C ALA A 69 8.70 -7.77 1.69
N LEU A 70 9.42 -7.88 2.81
CA LEU A 70 8.84 -8.12 4.12
C LEU A 70 8.99 -6.83 4.93
N VAL A 71 7.89 -6.15 5.24
CA VAL A 71 7.88 -4.85 5.93
C VAL A 71 6.97 -4.95 7.14
N ASN A 72 7.51 -4.73 8.35
CA ASN A 72 6.75 -4.76 9.61
C ASN A 72 5.88 -6.02 9.81
N GLY A 73 6.38 -7.18 9.37
CA GLY A 73 5.67 -8.46 9.44
C GLY A 73 4.70 -8.74 8.29
N TYR A 74 4.52 -7.80 7.35
CA TYR A 74 3.70 -7.98 6.15
C TYR A 74 4.54 -8.39 4.95
N SER A 75 4.09 -9.42 4.24
CA SER A 75 4.64 -9.80 2.93
C SER A 75 3.96 -8.96 1.85
N ILE A 76 4.73 -8.15 1.13
CA ILE A 76 4.25 -7.33 0.03
C ILE A 76 4.90 -7.85 -1.25
N VAL A 77 4.08 -8.33 -2.18
CA VAL A 77 4.53 -8.73 -3.51
C VAL A 77 3.83 -7.83 -4.52
N THR A 78 4.61 -7.19 -5.38
CA THR A 78 4.13 -6.37 -6.48
C THR A 78 4.47 -7.08 -7.78
N TYR A 79 3.45 -7.33 -8.61
CA TYR A 79 3.62 -7.93 -9.91
C TYR A 79 2.82 -7.16 -10.96
N GLN A 80 3.16 -7.37 -12.22
CA GLN A 80 2.48 -6.82 -13.39
C GLN A 80 1.86 -7.96 -14.18
N ARG A 81 0.64 -7.74 -14.70
CA ARG A 81 0.00 -8.62 -15.68
C ARG A 81 -0.68 -7.81 -16.80
N PRO A 82 -0.77 -8.32 -18.04
CA PRO A 82 -1.56 -7.71 -19.10
C PRO A 82 -3.05 -7.64 -18.74
N LEU A 83 -3.73 -6.61 -19.26
CA LEU A 83 -5.19 -6.50 -19.14
C LEU A 83 -5.92 -7.37 -20.16
N ARG A 84 -5.33 -7.59 -21.34
CA ARG A 84 -5.88 -8.51 -22.34
C ARG A 84 -5.47 -9.93 -21.99
N ALA A 85 -6.34 -10.88 -22.29
CA ALA A 85 -5.99 -12.30 -22.22
C ALA A 85 -4.80 -12.57 -23.16
N SER A 86 -3.73 -13.15 -22.64
CA SER A 86 -2.52 -13.47 -23.38
C SER A 86 -2.65 -14.81 -24.10
N ASP A 87 -3.47 -15.72 -23.55
CA ASP A 87 -3.79 -17.00 -24.16
C ASP A 87 -5.25 -17.45 -23.94
N LYS A 88 -5.54 -18.76 -24.08
CA LYS A 88 -6.87 -19.36 -23.97
C LYS A 88 -7.33 -19.66 -22.54
N LEU A 89 -6.41 -19.66 -21.58
CA LEU A 89 -6.66 -19.89 -20.16
C LEU A 89 -6.78 -18.56 -19.40
N ASP A 90 -6.21 -17.49 -19.97
CA ASP A 90 -6.37 -16.12 -19.49
C ASP A 90 -7.78 -15.55 -19.70
N LEU A 91 -8.22 -14.75 -18.74
CA LEU A 91 -9.43 -13.95 -18.77
C LEU A 91 -9.09 -12.45 -18.90
N PRO A 92 -9.82 -11.69 -19.72
CA PRO A 92 -9.57 -10.26 -19.86
C PRO A 92 -9.97 -9.48 -18.60
N ILE A 93 -9.17 -8.47 -18.27
CA ILE A 93 -9.45 -7.45 -17.27
C ILE A 93 -9.98 -6.21 -17.99
N PHE A 94 -11.24 -5.88 -17.73
CA PHE A 94 -11.95 -4.73 -18.27
C PHE A 94 -11.82 -3.52 -17.34
N THR A 95 -11.45 -2.38 -17.93
CA THR A 95 -11.36 -1.10 -17.20
C THR A 95 -12.67 -0.32 -17.22
N ASN A 96 -13.64 -0.74 -18.01
CA ASN A 96 -14.92 -0.05 -18.22
C ASN A 96 -16.13 -0.79 -17.63
N ALA A 97 -15.91 -1.84 -16.84
CA ALA A 97 -16.96 -2.64 -16.23
C ALA A 97 -16.54 -3.15 -14.85
N SER A 98 -17.54 -3.41 -14.01
CA SER A 98 -17.35 -4.12 -12.74
C SER A 98 -17.25 -5.62 -13.03
N GLN A 99 -16.19 -6.27 -12.58
CA GLN A 99 -15.95 -7.69 -12.82
C GLN A 99 -15.91 -8.47 -11.50
N PRO A 100 -16.48 -9.69 -11.46
CA PRO A 100 -16.34 -10.56 -10.31
C PRO A 100 -14.88 -11.01 -10.16
N ILE A 101 -14.38 -10.93 -8.94
CA ILE A 101 -13.02 -11.33 -8.58
C ILE A 101 -13.04 -12.50 -7.60
N ILE A 102 -11.89 -13.16 -7.50
CA ILE A 102 -11.60 -14.16 -6.48
C ILE A 102 -10.22 -13.91 -5.88
N TRP A 103 -10.06 -14.29 -4.61
CA TRP A 103 -8.81 -14.22 -3.87
C TRP A 103 -8.78 -15.32 -2.81
N ALA A 104 -7.57 -15.77 -2.47
CA ALA A 104 -7.36 -16.74 -1.41
C ALA A 104 -5.96 -16.66 -0.79
N ILE A 105 -5.86 -17.07 0.47
CA ILE A 105 -4.60 -17.22 1.23
C ILE A 105 -4.53 -18.64 1.77
N GLY A 106 -3.42 -19.31 1.50
CA GLY A 106 -3.21 -20.70 1.90
C GLY A 106 -1.74 -21.07 1.99
N PRO A 107 -1.43 -22.29 2.45
CA PRO A 107 -0.07 -22.79 2.48
C PRO A 107 0.43 -23.09 1.07
N ILE A 108 1.71 -22.81 0.82
CA ILE A 108 2.44 -23.31 -0.35
C ILE A 108 3.11 -24.63 0.03
N ASN A 109 2.99 -25.66 -0.82
CA ASN A 109 3.61 -26.96 -0.55
C ASN A 109 5.11 -26.95 -0.89
N SER A 110 5.80 -28.06 -0.59
CA SER A 110 7.23 -28.25 -0.87
C SER A 110 7.63 -28.19 -2.35
N LYS A 111 6.66 -28.21 -3.27
CA LYS A 111 6.89 -28.06 -4.72
C LYS A 111 6.66 -26.62 -5.20
N GLY A 112 6.40 -25.68 -4.30
CA GLY A 112 6.05 -24.30 -4.68
C GLY A 112 4.66 -24.20 -5.32
N GLN A 113 3.75 -25.13 -4.99
CA GLN A 113 2.39 -25.14 -5.53
C GLN A 113 1.35 -24.87 -4.45
N VAL A 114 0.24 -24.25 -4.85
CA VAL A 114 -0.86 -23.92 -3.96
C VAL A 114 -1.46 -25.16 -3.30
N SER A 115 -1.75 -25.05 -2.01
CA SER A 115 -2.55 -26.01 -1.25
C SER A 115 -3.88 -25.41 -0.84
N TYR A 116 -4.70 -26.21 -0.13
CA TYR A 116 -6.02 -25.79 0.33
C TYR A 116 -5.93 -24.51 1.18
N HIS A 117 -6.60 -23.46 0.73
CA HIS A 117 -6.61 -22.14 1.37
C HIS A 117 -7.54 -22.09 2.58
N GLN A 118 -7.14 -21.33 3.60
CA GLN A 118 -7.94 -21.12 4.81
C GLN A 118 -8.82 -19.87 4.68
N TYR A 119 -8.28 -18.82 4.06
CA TYR A 119 -8.98 -17.57 3.79
C TYR A 119 -9.21 -17.44 2.31
N PHE A 120 -10.41 -17.03 1.93
CA PHE A 120 -10.80 -16.90 0.53
C PHE A 120 -12.05 -16.04 0.40
N THR A 121 -12.35 -15.64 -0.83
CA THR A 121 -13.55 -14.87 -1.17
C THR A 121 -14.82 -15.52 -0.63
N LYS A 122 -15.59 -14.75 0.17
CA LYS A 122 -16.91 -15.15 0.67
C LYS A 122 -17.99 -14.32 0.00
N GLY A 123 -19.00 -15.01 -0.53
CA GLY A 123 -20.03 -14.42 -1.37
C GLY A 123 -19.45 -13.79 -2.63
N ASP A 124 -20.28 -13.03 -3.34
CA ASP A 124 -19.83 -12.35 -4.56
C ASP A 124 -19.09 -11.05 -4.22
N LYS A 125 -17.96 -10.87 -4.91
CA LYS A 125 -17.10 -9.68 -4.82
C LYS A 125 -16.78 -9.21 -6.22
N PHE A 126 -16.97 -7.91 -6.44
CA PHE A 126 -16.74 -7.27 -7.72
C PHE A 126 -15.73 -6.14 -7.56
N LEU A 127 -14.97 -5.89 -8.63
CA LEU A 127 -14.00 -4.80 -8.69
C LEU A 127 -14.10 -4.09 -10.04
N GLU A 128 -14.08 -2.77 -9.99
CA GLU A 128 -13.94 -1.90 -11.17
C GLU A 128 -12.45 -1.59 -11.37
N PHE A 129 -11.78 -2.21 -12.33
CA PHE A 129 -10.33 -2.06 -12.51
C PHE A 129 -9.92 -0.70 -13.09
N GLY A 130 -10.84 0.04 -13.70
CA GLY A 130 -10.60 1.41 -14.18
C GLY A 130 -10.85 2.50 -13.14
N ARG A 131 -11.24 2.15 -11.91
CA ARG A 131 -11.43 3.13 -10.84
C ARG A 131 -10.10 3.80 -10.47
N ALA A 132 -10.17 5.01 -9.89
CA ALA A 132 -8.99 5.62 -9.29
C ALA A 132 -8.39 4.69 -8.21
N PRO A 133 -7.06 4.45 -8.23
CA PRO A 133 -6.44 3.57 -7.25
C PRO A 133 -6.64 4.15 -5.85
N LEU A 134 -7.04 3.29 -4.92
CA LEU A 134 -7.24 3.64 -3.52
C LEU A 134 -6.56 2.59 -2.67
N TRP A 135 -5.68 3.05 -1.77
CA TRP A 135 -5.01 2.20 -0.80
C TRP A 135 -5.93 1.97 0.39
N ASN A 136 -6.54 0.79 0.46
CA ASN A 136 -7.48 0.40 1.51
C ASN A 136 -6.84 -0.53 2.56
N CYS A 137 -5.55 -0.80 2.45
CA CYS A 137 -4.85 -1.62 3.43
C CYS A 137 -4.54 -0.75 4.65
N PRO A 138 -4.88 -1.20 5.87
CA PRO A 138 -4.47 -0.48 7.08
C PRO A 138 -2.95 -0.38 7.07
N MET A 139 -2.44 0.83 7.31
CA MET A 139 -1.02 0.96 7.56
C MET A 139 -0.69 0.17 8.83
N PRO A 140 0.46 -0.54 8.88
CA PRO A 140 0.89 -1.26 10.08
C PRO A 140 0.75 -0.36 11.30
N GLU A 141 0.13 -0.83 12.37
CA GLU A 141 -0.24 -0.01 13.53
C GLU A 141 0.91 0.91 13.98
N GLY A 142 0.71 2.18 13.63
CA GLY A 142 1.38 3.40 14.05
C GLY A 142 0.48 4.63 13.82
N GLU A 143 -0.77 4.42 13.39
CA GLU A 143 -1.76 5.45 13.08
C GLU A 143 -3.18 4.94 13.41
N GLU A 144 -3.57 5.04 14.68
CA GLU A 144 -4.98 5.16 15.05
C GLU A 144 -5.29 6.65 15.20
N ASP A 145 -5.78 7.29 14.14
CA ASP A 145 -6.41 8.61 14.24
C ASP A 145 -7.78 8.43 14.90
N GLY A 146 -7.81 8.63 16.21
CA GLY A 146 -9.04 8.78 16.98
C GLY A 146 -9.87 9.94 16.42
N SER A 147 -11.02 9.60 15.85
CA SER A 147 -11.99 10.56 15.34
C SER A 147 -12.56 11.44 16.48
N PRO A 148 -12.51 12.78 16.40
CA PRO A 148 -13.29 13.61 17.30
C PRO A 148 -14.71 13.79 16.76
N GLN A 149 -15.68 13.17 17.45
CA GLN A 149 -17.10 13.46 17.27
C GLN A 149 -17.40 14.95 17.53
N LEU A 150 -18.23 15.50 16.64
CA LEU A 150 -18.79 16.85 16.68
C LEU A 150 -19.64 17.05 17.94
N ALA A 151 -19.29 18.02 18.79
CA ALA A 151 -20.22 18.60 19.77
C ALA A 151 -19.99 20.12 19.87
N SER A 152 -21.04 20.87 19.52
CA SER A 152 -21.09 22.32 19.40
C SER A 152 -20.97 23.07 20.75
N PRO A 153 -20.42 24.30 20.78
CA PRO A 153 -20.38 25.12 22.00
C PRO A 153 -21.67 25.94 22.16
N THR A 154 -22.26 25.92 23.35
CA THR A 154 -23.30 26.88 23.75
C THR A 154 -22.75 27.78 24.84
N THR A 155 -22.62 29.06 24.51
CA THR A 155 -22.21 30.16 25.39
C THR A 155 -23.32 30.52 26.38
N ARG A 156 -22.98 30.78 27.65
CA ARG A 156 -23.77 31.70 28.48
C ARG A 156 -22.88 32.41 29.52
N LEU A 157 -22.83 33.72 29.38
CA LEU A 157 -22.16 34.69 30.25
C LEU A 157 -22.94 34.86 31.57
N GLN A 158 -22.23 35.01 32.69
CA GLN A 158 -22.70 35.67 33.90
C GLN A 158 -21.50 36.28 34.66
N GLU A 159 -21.41 37.61 34.65
CA GLU A 159 -20.67 38.47 35.59
C GLU A 159 -21.52 38.68 36.89
N PRO A 160 -21.08 39.37 37.98
CA PRO A 160 -19.92 40.27 38.14
C PRO A 160 -19.10 40.18 39.46
N ASP A 161 -17.95 40.86 39.40
CA ASP A 161 -17.11 41.55 40.40
C ASP A 161 -17.35 41.41 41.92
N ARG A 162 -16.24 41.20 42.65
CA ARG A 162 -15.87 42.03 43.82
C ARG A 162 -14.39 41.95 44.22
N GLU A 163 -13.78 43.13 44.32
CA GLU A 163 -12.42 43.47 44.77
C GLU A 163 -12.06 42.96 46.18
N THR A 164 -10.79 42.59 46.45
CA THR A 164 -9.95 43.28 47.47
C THR A 164 -8.48 42.85 47.49
N SER A 165 -7.61 43.86 47.66
CA SER A 165 -6.36 43.88 48.44
C SER A 165 -5.08 43.24 47.87
N SER A 166 -4.12 44.13 47.64
CA SER A 166 -2.74 43.94 47.18
C SER A 166 -1.77 43.52 48.30
N GLN A 167 -0.98 42.46 48.07
CA GLN A 167 0.38 42.30 48.60
C GLN A 167 1.29 41.60 47.55
N ALA A 168 2.53 42.06 47.46
CA ALA A 168 3.44 41.92 46.32
C ALA A 168 3.95 40.50 46.05
N VAL A 169 4.00 40.12 44.76
CA VAL A 169 4.70 38.92 44.25
C VAL A 169 5.63 39.34 43.11
N ILE A 170 6.86 38.83 43.16
CA ILE A 170 7.99 39.12 42.26
C ILE A 170 7.64 38.71 40.81
N LYS A 171 7.82 39.61 39.84
CA LYS A 171 7.65 39.31 38.40
C LYS A 171 8.93 38.65 37.84
N PRO A 172 8.85 37.55 37.08
CA PRO A 172 9.94 37.12 36.20
C PRO A 172 10.05 38.04 34.97
N ASN A 173 11.28 38.34 34.55
CA ASN A 173 11.59 39.19 33.39
C ASN A 173 11.07 38.58 32.06
N PRO A 174 10.61 39.39 31.09
CA PRO A 174 10.26 38.92 29.76
C PRO A 174 11.50 38.51 28.96
N VAL A 175 11.46 37.35 28.31
CA VAL A 175 12.48 36.90 27.36
C VAL A 175 12.29 37.67 26.03
N PRO A 176 13.34 38.29 25.45
CA PRO A 176 13.22 39.01 24.19
C PRO A 176 12.91 38.06 23.02
N PRO A 177 12.08 38.47 22.04
CA PRO A 177 11.76 37.64 20.89
C PRO A 177 13.00 37.45 19.98
N PRO A 178 13.18 36.25 19.39
CA PRO A 178 14.34 35.94 18.55
C PRO A 178 14.39 36.83 17.30
N ALA A 179 15.61 37.25 16.94
CA ALA A 179 15.90 38.07 15.77
C ALA A 179 15.45 37.40 14.46
N SER A 180 14.96 38.20 13.52
CA SER A 180 14.48 37.72 12.22
C SER A 180 15.64 37.10 11.40
N VAL A 181 15.48 35.84 11.04
CA VAL A 181 16.44 35.10 10.21
C VAL A 181 16.30 35.56 8.75
N ALA A 182 17.44 35.80 8.08
CA ALA A 182 17.49 36.17 6.66
C ALA A 182 16.79 35.10 5.80
N LYS A 183 15.94 35.54 4.86
CA LYS A 183 15.14 34.65 4.02
C LYS A 183 16.06 33.75 3.18
N SER A 184 15.96 32.44 3.36
CA SER A 184 16.64 31.46 2.51
C SER A 184 16.14 31.60 1.08
N VAL A 185 17.07 31.71 0.13
CA VAL A 185 16.73 31.63 -1.30
C VAL A 185 16.62 30.15 -1.65
N PRO A 186 15.44 29.65 -2.09
CA PRO A 186 15.28 28.27 -2.51
C PRO A 186 16.19 27.96 -3.70
N TRP A 187 16.69 26.72 -3.79
CA TRP A 187 17.37 26.28 -5.01
C TRP A 187 16.33 25.97 -6.09
N GLU A 188 16.73 26.17 -7.35
CA GLU A 188 15.86 25.97 -8.49
C GLU A 188 15.87 24.49 -8.89
N ILE A 189 14.68 23.89 -8.94
CA ILE A 189 14.49 22.49 -9.35
C ILE A 189 14.01 22.50 -10.80
N PRO A 190 14.77 21.93 -11.76
CA PRO A 190 14.30 21.86 -13.14
C PRO A 190 13.05 20.98 -13.24
N GLY A 191 12.11 21.37 -14.10
CA GLY A 191 10.91 20.57 -14.36
C GLY A 191 11.27 19.22 -14.99
N ILE A 192 10.43 18.22 -14.76
CA ILE A 192 10.52 16.95 -15.47
C ILE A 192 10.21 17.23 -16.95
N GLU A 193 11.16 16.98 -17.84
CA GLU A 193 10.94 17.23 -19.27
C GLU A 193 9.85 16.29 -19.80
N CYS A 194 8.91 16.84 -20.59
CA CYS A 194 7.73 16.12 -21.06
C CYS A 194 8.04 15.02 -22.10
N TYR A 195 9.29 14.90 -22.57
CA TYR A 195 9.70 13.83 -23.47
C TYR A 195 10.28 12.68 -22.66
N GLU A 196 9.61 11.54 -22.73
CA GLU A 196 10.05 10.29 -22.10
C GLU A 196 11.41 9.87 -22.67
N PRO A 197 12.44 9.68 -21.83
CA PRO A 197 13.73 9.17 -22.26
C PRO A 197 13.57 7.82 -22.99
N PRO A 198 14.31 7.54 -24.08
CA PRO A 198 14.16 6.30 -24.86
C PRO A 198 14.41 5.01 -24.05
N ASP A 199 15.11 5.14 -22.92
CA ASP A 199 15.42 4.07 -21.96
C ASP A 199 14.39 3.93 -20.83
N GLY A 200 13.39 4.83 -20.75
CA GLY A 200 12.30 4.77 -19.77
C GLY A 200 12.72 5.02 -18.33
N VAL A 201 13.89 5.65 -18.10
CA VAL A 201 14.44 5.90 -16.76
C VAL A 201 14.42 7.39 -16.44
N PHE A 202 13.80 7.77 -15.33
CA PHE A 202 13.84 9.14 -14.81
C PHE A 202 14.78 9.24 -13.62
N TYR A 203 15.59 10.30 -13.59
CA TYR A 203 16.47 10.62 -12.46
C TYR A 203 15.82 11.73 -11.63
N ALA A 204 15.56 11.45 -10.36
CA ALA A 204 15.18 12.46 -9.39
C ALA A 204 16.33 12.66 -8.39
N GLN A 205 16.73 13.91 -8.16
CA GLN A 205 17.75 14.26 -7.19
C GLN A 205 17.09 15.00 -6.03
N MET A 206 17.13 14.41 -4.83
CA MET A 206 16.71 15.06 -3.59
C MET A 206 17.87 15.89 -3.03
N GLY A 207 17.56 17.08 -2.53
CA GLY A 207 18.55 18.02 -1.99
C GLY A 207 19.30 17.49 -0.77
N PRO A 208 20.42 18.12 -0.37
CA PRO A 208 21.17 17.74 0.82
C PRO A 208 20.32 17.89 2.09
N THR A 209 20.57 17.04 3.10
CA THR A 209 19.83 17.12 4.38
C THR A 209 20.06 18.48 5.06
N GLY A 210 18.99 19.08 5.62
CA GLY A 210 19.00 20.42 6.23
C GLY A 210 19.94 20.64 7.44
N GLY A 211 20.78 19.67 7.77
CA GLY A 211 21.83 19.76 8.78
C GLY A 211 21.34 20.26 10.15
N LYS A 212 22.10 21.18 10.76
CA LYS A 212 21.83 21.76 12.09
C LYS A 212 20.61 22.69 12.16
N GLN A 213 19.87 22.87 11.06
CA GLN A 213 18.59 23.58 11.04
C GLN A 213 17.43 22.71 10.53
N GLY A 214 17.69 21.43 10.24
CA GLY A 214 16.67 20.47 9.84
C GLY A 214 15.97 19.81 11.02
N TYR A 215 15.21 18.76 10.71
CA TYR A 215 14.40 17.96 11.65
C TYR A 215 15.05 17.78 13.03
N SER A 216 16.31 17.34 13.07
CA SER A 216 16.99 17.01 14.33
C SER A 216 17.25 18.20 15.25
N ALA A 217 17.36 19.41 14.70
CA ALA A 217 17.55 20.63 15.50
C ALA A 217 16.23 21.18 16.05
N ILE A 218 15.10 20.91 15.40
CA ILE A 218 13.76 21.34 15.82
C ILE A 218 13.16 20.35 16.83
N THR A 219 13.36 19.05 16.60
CA THR A 219 12.69 18.00 17.39
C THR A 219 13.60 17.38 18.45
N GLY A 220 14.92 17.62 18.39
CA GLY A 220 15.90 16.99 19.27
C GLY A 220 16.15 15.50 19.00
N HIS A 221 15.47 14.91 18.00
CA HIS A 221 15.58 13.50 17.64
C HIS A 221 16.40 13.34 16.34
N VAL A 222 17.26 12.33 16.26
CA VAL A 222 17.96 12.02 15.00
C VAL A 222 16.95 11.57 13.95
N GLY A 223 16.74 12.41 12.93
CA GLY A 223 15.90 12.06 11.78
C GLY A 223 16.52 10.90 11.00
N TRP A 224 15.76 9.83 10.81
CA TRP A 224 16.09 8.77 9.85
C TRP A 224 15.90 9.38 8.46
N GLY A 225 17.00 9.88 7.90
CA GLY A 225 16.98 10.79 6.77
C GLY A 225 16.26 10.19 5.56
N ILE A 226 15.07 10.73 5.26
CA ILE A 226 14.68 11.35 3.99
C ILE A 226 13.63 12.42 4.38
N SER A 227 13.95 13.71 4.21
CA SER A 227 12.94 14.79 4.22
C SER A 227 12.58 15.11 2.78
N TRP A 228 11.29 15.31 2.50
CA TRP A 228 10.73 15.55 1.17
C TRP A 228 11.34 16.77 0.47
#